data_AF-A0A7Z0P7C3-F1
#
_entry.id   AF-A0A7Z0P7C3-F1
#
_cell.length_a   1.000
_cell.length_b   1.000
_cell.length_c   1.000
_cell.angle_alpha   90.00
_cell.angle_beta   90.00
_cell.angle_gamma   90.00
#
_symmetry.space_group_name_H-M   'P 1'
#
loop_
_entity.id
_entity.type
_entity.pdbx_description
1 polymer ?
#
loop_
_entity_poly.entity_id
_entity_poly.type
_entity_poly.pdbx_seq_one_letter_code
_entity_poly.pdbx_strand_id
1 'polypeptide(L)' 'MANKPVALTLNISLETVKWNLKNIYAKLGVSSHYDAVSWARKNGLIE' A
#
# COMPACT_ATOMS: atom_id res chain seq x y z
N MET A 1 7.25 3.95 -3.53
CA MET A 1 6.81 3.76 -4.93
C MET A 1 5.70 4.75 -5.25
N ALA A 2 5.57 5.18 -6.51
CA ALA A 2 4.43 5.98 -6.95
C ALA A 2 3.24 5.07 -7.32
N ASN A 3 2.01 5.55 -7.16
CA ASN A 3 0.80 4.76 -7.42
C ASN A 3 0.58 4.43 -8.92
N LYS A 4 1.15 5.24 -9.82
CA LYS A 4 1.00 5.07 -11.29
C LYS A 4 1.63 3.76 -11.79
N PRO A 5 2.90 3.42 -11.48
CA PRO A 5 3.48 2.12 -11.80
C PRO A 5 2.63 0.93 -11.29
N VAL A 6 2.15 1.00 -10.04
CA VAL A 6 1.32 -0.06 -9.44
C VAL A 6 0.03 -0.27 -10.22
N ALA A 7 -0.64 0.81 -10.61
CA ALA A 7 -1.84 0.78 -11.43
C ALA A 7 -1.60 0.08 -12.78
N LEU A 8 -0.48 0.39 -13.44
CA LEU A 8 -0.10 -0.23 -14.72
C LEU A 8 0.23 -1.71 -14.56
N THR A 9 1.04 -2.08 -13.56
CA THR A 9 1.42 -3.47 -13.31
C THR A 9 0.22 -4.35 -12.97
N LEU A 10 -0.71 -3.82 -12.18
CA LEU A 10 -1.92 -4.55 -11.77
C LEU A 10 -3.09 -4.43 -12.76
N ASN A 11 -2.92 -3.67 -13.85
CA ASN A 11 -3.96 -3.36 -14.83
C ASN A 11 -5.28 -2.86 -14.20
N ILE A 12 -5.17 -1.94 -13.24
CA ILE A 12 -6.31 -1.31 -12.55
C ILE A 12 -6.18 0.21 -12.59
N SER A 13 -7.27 0.93 -12.31
CA SER A 13 -7.26 2.39 -12.28
C SER A 13 -6.46 2.94 -11.09
N LEU A 14 -5.88 4.14 -11.28
CA LEU A 14 -5.14 4.86 -10.24
C LEU A 14 -5.99 5.10 -8.98
N GLU A 15 -7.30 5.35 -9.17
CA GLU A 15 -8.26 5.55 -8.09
C GLU A 15 -8.45 4.28 -7.27
N THR A 16 -8.54 3.12 -7.92
CA THR A 16 -8.60 1.83 -7.24
C THR A 16 -7.34 1.55 -6.43
N VAL A 17 -6.15 1.92 -6.92
CA VAL A 17 -4.91 1.82 -6.12
C VAL A 17 -4.99 2.69 -4.86
N LYS A 18 -5.42 3.95 -4.99
CA LYS A 18 -5.58 4.86 -3.84
C LYS A 18 -6.59 4.30 -2.82
N TRP A 19 -7.69 3.75 -3.31
CA TRP A 19 -8.71 3.13 -2.45
C TRP A 19 -8.15 1.92 -1.69
N ASN A 20 -7.42 1.05 -2.37
CA ASN A 20 -6.77 -0.09 -1.71
C ASN A 20 -5.77 0.35 -0.65
N LEU A 21 -4.92 1.34 -0.92
CA LEU A 21 -3.97 1.87 0.07
C LEU A 21 -4.69 2.42 1.32
N LYS A 22 -5.77 3.18 1.15
CA LYS A 22 -6.60 3.66 2.27
C LYS A 22 -7.12 2.50 3.13
N ASN A 23 -7.63 1.46 2.49
CA ASN A 23 -8.15 0.28 3.21
C ASN A 23 -7.05 -0.51 3.91
N ILE A 24 -5.89 -0.66 3.28
CA ILE A 24 -4.72 -1.31 3.90
C ILE A 24 -4.31 -0.53 5.14
N TYR A 25 -4.16 0.79 5.05
CA TYR A 25 -3.77 1.61 6.20
C TYR A 25 -4.77 1.51 7.35
N ALA A 26 -6.07 1.55 7.05
CA ALA A 26 -7.12 1.36 8.05
C ALA A 26 -7.07 -0.02 8.71
N LYS A 27 -6.85 -1.09 7.93
CA LYS A 27 -6.76 -2.47 8.44
C LYS A 27 -5.52 -2.71 9.30
N LEU A 28 -4.40 -2.08 8.94
CA LEU A 28 -3.14 -2.19 9.69
C LEU A 28 -3.09 -1.23 10.89
N GLY A 29 -4.04 -0.29 11.01
CA GLY A 29 -4.05 0.73 12.06
C GLY A 29 -2.91 1.75 11.93
N VAL A 30 -2.47 2.04 10.70
CA VAL A 30 -1.34 2.94 10.42
C VAL A 30 -1.78 4.18 9.65
N SER A 31 -1.01 5.26 9.74
CA SER A 31 -1.37 6.56 9.17
C SER A 31 -0.60 6.93 7.90
N SER A 32 0.47 6.20 7.57
CA SER A 32 1.35 6.51 6.46
C SER A 32 1.82 5.26 5.72
N HIS A 33 2.24 5.48 4.46
CA HIS A 33 2.96 4.47 3.68
C HIS A 33 4.21 3.96 4.43
N TYR A 34 4.95 4.86 5.09
CA TYR A 34 6.17 4.48 5.82
C TYR A 34 5.87 3.55 7.00
N ASP A 35 4.80 3.83 7.76
CA ASP A 35 4.33 2.97 8.84
C ASP A 35 3.87 1.60 8.30
N ALA A 36 3.16 1.58 7.17
CA ALA A 36 2.74 0.34 6.52
C ALA A 36 3.94 -0.52 6.09
N VAL A 37 4.99 0.09 5.51
CA VAL A 37 6.24 -0.62 5.15
C VAL A 37 6.96 -1.12 6.40
N SER A 38 7.06 -0.31 7.44
CA SER A 38 7.67 -0.71 8.71
C SER A 38 6.91 -1.86 9.37
N TRP A 39 5.58 -1.81 9.34
CA TRP A 39 4.70 -2.89 9.79
C TRP A 39 4.96 -4.17 8.98
N ALA A 40 5.02 -4.08 7.66
CA ALA A 40 5.26 -5.23 6.79
C ALA A 40 6.64 -5.87 7.04
N ARG A 41 7.70 -5.08 7.23
CA ARG A 41 9.04 -5.57 7.61
C ARG A 41 9.06 -6.25 8.97
N LYS A 42 8.44 -5.62 9.99
CA LYS A 42 8.33 -6.21 11.35
C LYS A 42 7.61 -7.54 11.35
N ASN A 43 6.71 -7.75 10.40
CA ASN A 43 5.95 -9.00 10.23
C ASN A 43 6.56 -9.95 9.18
N GLY A 44 7.75 -9.65 8.64
CA GLY A 44 8.45 -10.53 7.70
C GLY A 44 7.77 -10.71 6.34
N LEU A 45 6.92 -9.77 5.91
CA LEU A 45 6.23 -9.86 4.62
C LEU A 45 7.06 -9.33 3.45
N ILE A 46 8.04 -8.47 3.73
CA ILE A 46 8.94 -7.83 2.77
C ILE A 46 10.32 -7.62 3.41
N GLU A 47 11.34 -7.53 2.56
CA GLU A 47 12.75 -7.22 2.89
C GLU A 47 13.06 -5.71 2.77
#